data_AF-A0AAU4K684-F1
#
_entry.id   AF-A0AAU4K684-F1
#
_cell.length_a   1.000
_cell.length_b   1.000
_cell.length_c   1.000
_cell.angle_alpha   90.00
_cell.angle_beta   90.00
_cell.angle_gamma   90.00
#
_symmetry.space_group_name_H-M   'P 1'
#
loop_
_entity.id
_entity.type
_entity.pdbx_description
1 polymer ?
#
loop_
_entity_poly.entity_id
_entity_poly.type
_entity_poly.pdbx_seq_one_letter_code
_entity_poly.pdbx_strand_id
1 'polypeptide(L)'
;MFTTAELLAVGASENRLRRAVADGDLFRLRSGWYARPDADPGVKEAVSSGGVLGCVSALAFHGVWTAPGYPALHVRRSKALQDGARPGCKGVGSPRPTVTAVDPVSIALGCAVRCMSAEDWIAVCDSVLHLRLADRADIVAARTAGPRVTGPL
;
A
#
# COMPACT_ATOMS: atom_id res chain seq x y z
N MET A 1 -11.12 -1.47 -4.03
CA MET A 1 -10.96 -0.53 -2.90
C MET A 1 -11.17 0.86 -3.45
N PHE A 2 -11.85 1.74 -2.73
CA PHE A 2 -12.19 3.07 -3.24
C PHE A 2 -12.10 4.11 -2.13
N THR A 3 -11.61 5.29 -2.48
CA THR A 3 -11.73 6.48 -1.65
C THR A 3 -13.06 7.18 -1.91
N THR A 4 -13.52 8.01 -0.97
CA THR A 4 -14.67 8.88 -1.23
C THR A 4 -14.43 9.73 -2.47
N ALA A 5 -13.23 10.28 -2.64
CA ALA A 5 -12.90 11.13 -3.78
C ALA A 5 -13.05 10.39 -5.13
N GLU A 6 -12.55 9.16 -5.23
CA GLU A 6 -12.72 8.33 -6.44
C GLU A 6 -14.19 8.03 -6.73
N LEU A 7 -14.98 7.71 -5.70
CA LEU A 7 -16.41 7.42 -5.89
C LEU A 7 -17.19 8.67 -6.31
N LEU A 8 -16.89 9.83 -5.74
CA LEU A 8 -17.50 11.09 -6.13
C LEU A 8 -17.10 11.47 -7.57
N ALA A 9 -15.84 11.25 -7.95
CA ALA A 9 -15.36 11.54 -9.30
C ALA A 9 -16.09 10.73 -10.40
N VAL A 10 -16.55 9.51 -10.07
CA VAL A 10 -17.38 8.69 -10.98
C VAL A 10 -18.89 8.92 -10.83
N GLY A 11 -19.30 9.99 -10.13
CA GLY A 11 -20.70 10.41 -10.04
C GLY A 11 -21.51 9.75 -8.92
N ALA A 12 -20.86 9.15 -7.93
CA ALA A 12 -21.56 8.76 -6.70
C ALA A 12 -21.96 10.01 -5.90
N SER A 13 -23.09 9.94 -5.20
CA SER A 13 -23.49 10.91 -4.18
C SER A 13 -23.38 10.28 -2.80
N GLU A 14 -23.28 11.10 -1.75
CA GLU A 14 -23.26 10.57 -0.37
C GLU A 14 -24.43 9.64 -0.07
N ASN A 15 -25.63 9.97 -0.56
CA ASN A 15 -26.81 9.13 -0.36
C ASN A 15 -26.69 7.78 -1.07
N ARG A 16 -26.10 7.74 -2.28
CA ARG A 16 -25.80 6.47 -2.97
C ARG A 16 -24.77 5.65 -2.19
N LEU A 17 -23.74 6.29 -1.64
CA LEU A 17 -22.74 5.60 -0.82
C LEU A 17 -23.34 5.03 0.46
N ARG A 18 -24.20 5.79 1.15
CA ARG A 18 -24.92 5.30 2.34
C ARG A 18 -25.79 4.09 2.02
N ARG A 19 -26.53 4.12 0.89
CA ARG A 19 -27.34 2.99 0.43
C ARG A 19 -26.48 1.78 0.09
N ALA A 20 -25.44 1.94 -0.73
CA ALA A 20 -24.52 0.84 -1.07
C ALA A 20 -23.90 0.19 0.17
N VAL A 21 -23.66 0.95 1.25
CA VAL A 21 -23.21 0.38 2.53
C VAL A 21 -24.34 -0.36 3.25
N ALA A 22 -25.54 0.19 3.29
CA ALA A 22 -26.69 -0.46 3.92
C ALA A 22 -27.11 -1.76 3.20
N ASP A 23 -27.00 -1.77 1.87
CA ASP A 23 -27.37 -2.88 1.00
C ASP A 23 -26.26 -3.97 0.94
N GLY A 24 -25.08 -3.69 1.50
CA GLY A 24 -23.96 -4.63 1.56
C GLY A 24 -23.06 -4.65 0.32
N ASP A 25 -23.33 -3.79 -0.68
CA ASP A 25 -22.51 -3.64 -1.89
C ASP A 25 -21.14 -3.03 -1.60
N LEU A 26 -21.03 -2.25 -0.52
CA LEU A 26 -19.80 -1.65 -0.04
C LEU A 26 -19.65 -1.79 1.47
N PHE A 27 -18.43 -1.98 1.94
CA PHE A 27 -18.06 -1.86 3.34
C PHE A 27 -17.29 -0.56 3.57
N ARG A 28 -17.74 0.24 4.54
CA ARG A 28 -16.97 1.40 4.99
C ARG A 28 -15.87 0.93 5.95
N LEU A 29 -14.62 1.02 5.52
CA LEU A 29 -13.47 0.54 6.30
C LEU A 29 -13.02 1.57 7.35
N ARG A 30 -13.00 2.84 6.95
CA ARG A 30 -12.73 4.01 7.80
C ARG A 30 -13.29 5.27 7.15
N SER A 31 -13.10 6.42 7.78
CA SER A 31 -13.44 7.69 7.14
C SER A 31 -12.70 7.83 5.80
N GLY A 32 -13.44 8.09 4.73
CA GLY A 32 -12.87 8.29 3.39
C GLY A 32 -12.59 7.02 2.59
N TRP A 33 -12.80 5.81 3.14
CA TRP A 33 -12.40 4.55 2.50
C TRP A 33 -13.51 3.51 2.50
N TYR A 34 -13.69 2.87 1.34
CA TYR A 34 -14.66 1.83 1.08
C TYR A 34 -14.01 0.63 0.40
N ALA A 35 -14.60 -0.54 0.61
CA ALA A 35 -14.22 -1.79 -0.04
C ALA A 35 -15.46 -2.47 -0.61
N ARG A 36 -15.29 -3.22 -1.68
CA ARG A 36 -16.29 -4.23 -2.06
C ARG A 36 -16.18 -5.45 -1.12
N PRO A 37 -17.25 -6.26 -1.01
CA PRO A 37 -17.22 -7.50 -0.25
C PRO A 37 -16.06 -8.44 -0.63
N ASP A 38 -15.81 -8.57 -1.92
CA ASP A 38 -14.80 -9.44 -2.54
C ASP A 38 -13.39 -8.83 -2.57
N ALA A 39 -13.18 -7.65 -1.99
CA ALA A 39 -11.85 -7.07 -1.89
C ALA A 39 -10.92 -7.94 -1.02
N ASP A 40 -9.64 -7.94 -1.36
CA ASP A 40 -8.60 -8.71 -0.65
C ASP A 40 -8.65 -8.47 0.87
N PRO A 41 -8.70 -9.53 1.69
CA PRO A 41 -8.78 -9.41 3.14
C PRO A 41 -7.62 -8.64 3.77
N GLY A 42 -6.38 -8.84 3.31
CA GLY A 42 -5.20 -8.15 3.81
C GLY A 42 -5.23 -6.65 3.50
N VAL A 43 -5.71 -6.29 2.30
CA VAL A 43 -5.92 -4.88 1.94
C VAL A 43 -7.01 -4.23 2.81
N LYS A 44 -8.14 -4.94 3.02
CA LYS A 44 -9.21 -4.47 3.92
C LYS A 44 -8.69 -4.26 5.33
N GLU A 45 -7.94 -5.21 5.87
CA GLU A 45 -7.36 -5.13 7.22
C GLU A 45 -6.37 -3.96 7.34
N ALA A 46 -5.46 -3.80 6.37
CA ALA A 46 -4.47 -2.73 6.39
C ALA A 46 -5.14 -1.35 6.42
N VAL A 47 -6.15 -1.13 5.57
CA VAL A 47 -6.88 0.15 5.49
C VAL A 47 -7.75 0.40 6.72
N SER A 48 -8.49 -0.61 7.19
CA SER A 48 -9.28 -0.53 8.43
C SER A 48 -8.42 -0.22 9.65
N SER A 49 -7.17 -0.71 9.67
CA SER A 49 -6.21 -0.44 10.74
C SER A 49 -5.69 1.01 10.77
N GLY A 50 -6.06 1.83 9.78
CA GLY A 50 -5.58 3.21 9.65
C GLY A 50 -4.36 3.38 8.73
N GLY A 51 -3.92 2.34 8.03
CA GLY A 51 -2.80 2.41 7.10
C GLY A 51 -3.18 2.11 5.66
N VAL A 52 -2.23 1.55 4.92
CA VAL A 52 -2.37 0.96 3.58
C VAL A 52 -1.53 -0.30 3.53
N LEU A 53 -1.89 -1.25 2.65
CA LEU A 53 -1.06 -2.43 2.44
C LEU A 53 0.27 -1.98 1.84
N GLY A 54 1.38 -2.28 2.50
CA GLY A 54 2.69 -1.75 2.13
C GLY A 54 3.80 -2.78 2.26
N CYS A 55 5.02 -2.35 1.95
CA CYS A 55 6.23 -3.14 2.20
C CYS A 55 6.12 -4.57 1.62
N VAL A 56 6.48 -5.61 2.39
CA VAL A 56 6.47 -7.02 1.94
C VAL A 56 5.10 -7.47 1.48
N SER A 57 4.03 -7.13 2.22
CA SER A 57 2.67 -7.55 1.86
C SER A 57 2.17 -6.90 0.56
N ALA A 58 2.56 -5.64 0.29
CA ALA A 58 2.23 -5.02 -1.00
C ALA A 58 3.02 -5.65 -2.15
N LEU A 59 4.29 -6.00 -1.95
CA LEU A 59 5.08 -6.69 -2.97
C LEU A 59 4.45 -8.04 -3.35
N ALA A 60 4.10 -8.85 -2.35
CA ALA A 60 3.40 -10.12 -2.55
C ALA A 60 2.05 -9.91 -3.28
N PHE A 61 1.31 -8.85 -2.91
CA PHE A 61 0.05 -8.50 -3.59
C PHE A 61 0.24 -8.19 -5.09
N HIS A 62 1.37 -7.57 -5.46
CA HIS A 62 1.73 -7.33 -6.87
C HIS A 62 2.31 -8.56 -7.58
N GLY A 63 2.32 -9.73 -6.94
CA GLY A 63 2.85 -10.97 -7.50
C GLY A 63 4.37 -11.08 -7.45
N VAL A 64 5.06 -10.16 -6.76
CA VAL A 64 6.50 -10.24 -6.52
C VAL A 64 6.78 -11.42 -5.60
N TRP A 65 7.78 -12.23 -5.93
CA TRP A 65 8.22 -13.28 -5.04
C TRP A 65 8.77 -12.66 -3.75
N THR A 66 8.31 -13.15 -2.60
CA THR A 66 8.79 -12.75 -1.28
C THR A 66 9.27 -13.97 -0.52
N ALA A 67 10.44 -13.86 0.11
CA ALA A 67 10.97 -14.92 0.94
C ALA A 67 10.00 -15.30 2.08
N PRO A 68 9.99 -16.56 2.54
CA PRO A 68 9.27 -16.93 3.75
C PRO A 68 9.86 -16.24 4.99
N GLY A 69 9.10 -16.13 6.08
CA GLY A 69 9.56 -15.52 7.34
C GLY A 69 8.98 -14.14 7.65
N TYR A 70 8.09 -13.62 6.80
CA TYR A 70 7.39 -12.34 6.99
C TYR A 70 5.86 -12.52 7.10
N PRO A 71 5.34 -13.28 8.10
CA PRO A 71 3.94 -13.69 8.14
C PRO A 71 2.97 -12.58 8.60
N ALA A 72 3.49 -11.53 9.24
CA ALA A 72 2.67 -10.43 9.73
C ALA A 72 2.20 -9.54 8.57
N LEU A 73 1.02 -8.91 8.71
CA LEU A 73 0.56 -7.93 7.74
C LEU A 73 1.44 -6.67 7.82
N HIS A 74 2.11 -6.35 6.72
CA HIS A 74 2.94 -5.15 6.62
C HIS A 74 2.09 -3.95 6.19
N VAL A 75 1.95 -3.01 7.13
CA VAL A 75 1.10 -1.81 6.96
C VAL A 75 1.96 -0.57 6.95
N ARG A 76 1.84 0.27 5.91
CA ARG A 76 2.44 1.61 5.89
C ARG A 76 1.43 2.64 6.40
N ARG A 77 1.90 3.59 7.19
CA ARG A 77 1.09 4.67 7.76
C ARG A 77 1.56 6.03 7.25
N SER A 78 0.61 6.95 7.08
CA SER A 78 0.91 8.36 6.78
C SER A 78 1.56 9.03 7.99
N LYS A 79 2.23 10.17 7.79
CA LYS A 79 2.91 10.92 8.85
C LYS A 79 2.02 11.13 10.09
N ALA A 80 0.76 11.54 9.89
CA ALA A 80 -0.18 11.82 10.98
C ALA A 80 -0.53 10.59 11.84
N LEU A 81 -0.31 9.38 11.33
CA LEU A 81 -0.65 8.12 12.00
C LEU A 81 0.58 7.29 12.36
N GLN A 82 1.79 7.79 12.12
CA GLN A 82 3.03 7.05 12.36
C GLN A 82 3.47 6.99 13.82
N ASP A 83 3.07 7.98 14.63
CA ASP A 83 3.36 8.05 16.07
C ASP A 83 2.20 7.51 16.92
N GLY A 84 1.20 6.90 16.27
CA GLY A 84 0.08 6.26 16.97
C GLY A 84 0.48 4.94 17.64
N ALA A 85 -0.47 4.38 18.41
CA ALA A 85 -0.27 3.14 19.17
C ALA A 85 0.06 1.90 18.31
N ARG A 86 -0.17 1.95 16.99
CA ARG A 86 0.10 0.83 16.08
C ARG A 86 1.34 1.14 15.24
N PRO A 87 2.42 0.35 15.36
CA PRO A 87 3.58 0.51 14.50
C PRO A 87 3.19 0.30 13.02
N GLY A 88 4.02 0.83 12.12
CA GLY A 88 3.87 0.63 10.68
C GLY A 88 5.25 0.59 10.02
N CYS A 89 5.30 -0.01 8.84
CA CYS A 89 6.51 -0.06 8.03
C CYS A 89 6.94 1.36 7.65
N LYS A 90 8.25 1.63 7.78
CA LYS A 90 8.87 2.92 7.46
C LYS A 90 9.91 2.70 6.37
N GLY A 91 9.78 3.43 5.27
CA GLY A 91 10.82 3.49 4.24
C GLY A 91 11.96 4.43 4.63
N VAL A 92 12.93 4.55 3.72
CA VAL A 92 13.98 5.57 3.81
C VAL A 92 13.39 6.94 3.46
N GLY A 93 13.74 7.96 4.23
CA GLY A 93 13.29 9.35 4.02
C GLY A 93 11.96 9.71 4.68
N SER A 94 11.37 10.81 4.24
CA SER A 94 10.15 11.34 4.85
C SER A 94 8.92 10.48 4.58
N PRO A 95 7.98 10.38 5.54
CA PRO A 95 6.73 9.67 5.37
C PRO A 95 5.93 10.18 4.16
N ARG A 96 5.53 9.27 3.28
CA ARG A 96 4.72 9.59 2.11
C ARG A 96 3.23 9.61 2.44
N PRO A 97 2.42 10.40 1.72
CA PRO A 97 0.96 10.27 1.79
C PRO A 97 0.49 8.84 1.49
N THR A 98 -0.62 8.45 2.10
CA THR A 98 -1.29 7.16 1.86
C THR A 98 -2.52 7.41 1.01
N VAL A 99 -2.32 7.54 -0.29
CA VAL A 99 -3.36 7.92 -1.27
C VAL A 99 -4.07 6.72 -1.89
N THR A 100 -3.40 5.57 -1.99
CA THR A 100 -3.94 4.31 -2.53
C THR A 100 -4.03 3.26 -1.43
N ALA A 101 -4.94 2.28 -1.56
CA ALA A 101 -5.12 1.22 -0.56
C ALA A 101 -3.91 0.26 -0.48
N VAL A 102 -3.18 0.13 -1.58
CA VAL A 102 -1.97 -0.67 -1.72
C VAL A 102 -0.87 0.25 -2.22
N ASP A 103 0.30 0.16 -1.61
CA ASP A 103 1.46 0.90 -2.07
C ASP A 103 1.90 0.44 -3.48
N PRO A 104 2.32 1.35 -4.36
CA PRO A 104 3.01 0.97 -5.58
C PRO A 104 4.34 0.28 -5.24
N VAL A 105 4.81 -0.56 -6.15
CA VAL A 105 6.03 -1.39 -5.99
C VAL A 105 7.23 -0.56 -5.55
N SER A 106 7.44 0.64 -6.11
CA SER A 106 8.55 1.53 -5.73
C SER A 106 8.52 1.97 -4.27
N ILE A 107 7.34 2.28 -3.72
CA ILE A 107 7.19 2.65 -2.29
C ILE A 107 7.34 1.41 -1.41
N ALA A 108 6.75 0.29 -1.84
CA ALA A 108 6.81 -0.97 -1.11
C ALA A 108 8.25 -1.48 -0.99
N LEU A 109 9.03 -1.46 -2.08
CA LEU A 109 10.45 -1.79 -2.11
C LEU A 109 11.27 -0.96 -1.12
N GLY A 110 11.06 0.36 -1.09
CA GLY A 110 11.80 1.25 -0.20
C GLY A 110 11.47 1.02 1.28
N CYS A 111 10.26 0.52 1.59
CA CYS A 111 9.90 0.07 2.94
C CYS A 111 10.51 -1.30 3.27
N ALA A 112 10.55 -2.21 2.31
CA ALA A 112 11.06 -3.57 2.47
C ALA A 112 12.53 -3.61 2.89
N VAL A 113 13.35 -2.64 2.47
CA VAL A 113 14.76 -2.49 2.89
C VAL A 113 14.95 -2.59 4.40
N ARG A 114 13.99 -2.08 5.19
CA ARG A 114 14.07 -2.05 6.66
C ARG A 114 13.34 -3.20 7.34
N CYS A 115 12.54 -3.96 6.58
CA CYS A 115 11.71 -5.03 7.12
C CYS A 115 12.22 -6.42 6.76
N MET A 116 13.22 -6.52 5.88
CA MET A 116 13.77 -7.78 5.40
C MET A 116 15.28 -7.86 5.63
N SER A 117 15.82 -9.08 5.55
CA SER A 117 17.27 -9.29 5.44
C SER A 117 17.78 -8.70 4.12
N ALA A 118 19.08 -8.43 4.04
CA ALA A 118 19.69 -7.93 2.81
C ALA A 118 19.57 -8.93 1.65
N GLU A 119 19.71 -10.22 1.93
CA GLU A 119 19.62 -11.30 0.95
C GLU A 119 18.20 -11.43 0.40
N ASP A 120 17.19 -11.45 1.27
CA ASP A 120 15.79 -11.53 0.83
C ASP A 120 15.38 -10.29 0.04
N TRP A 121 15.87 -9.11 0.44
CA TRP A 121 15.60 -7.88 -0.29
C TRP A 121 16.21 -7.90 -1.71
N ILE A 122 17.42 -8.44 -1.86
CA ILE A 122 18.04 -8.63 -3.18
C ILE A 122 17.21 -9.58 -4.05
N ALA A 123 16.75 -10.70 -3.48
CA ALA A 123 15.92 -11.66 -4.22
C ALA A 123 14.55 -11.07 -4.63
N VAL A 124 13.93 -10.27 -3.76
CA VAL A 124 12.74 -9.47 -4.09
C VAL A 124 13.01 -8.50 -5.24
N CYS A 125 14.15 -7.80 -5.22
CA CYS A 125 14.55 -6.90 -6.31
C CYS A 125 14.71 -7.63 -7.64
N ASP A 126 15.31 -8.82 -7.64
CA ASP A 126 15.44 -9.65 -8.84
C ASP A 126 14.06 -10.05 -9.39
N SER A 127 13.13 -10.48 -8.52
CA SER A 127 11.75 -10.78 -8.91
C SER A 127 11.02 -9.56 -9.49
N VAL A 128 11.17 -8.37 -8.90
CA VAL A 128 10.59 -7.13 -9.44
C VAL A 128 11.10 -6.83 -10.85
N LEU A 129 12.41 -6.97 -11.08
CA LEU A 129 13.02 -6.77 -12.40
C LEU A 129 12.52 -7.80 -13.41
N HIS A 130 12.45 -9.07 -13.01
CA HIS A 130 11.95 -10.16 -13.85
C HIS A 130 10.51 -9.89 -14.31
N LEU A 131 9.66 -9.42 -13.40
CA LEU A 131 8.26 -9.05 -13.67
C LEU A 131 8.13 -7.69 -14.38
N ARG A 132 9.23 -6.96 -14.57
CA ARG A 132 9.26 -5.60 -15.16
C ARG A 132 8.36 -4.59 -14.44
N LEU A 133 8.22 -4.76 -13.12
CA LEU A 133 7.41 -3.87 -12.27
C LEU A 133 8.18 -2.61 -11.84
N ALA A 134 9.50 -2.62 -11.99
CA ALA A 134 10.39 -1.48 -11.83
C ALA A 134 11.69 -1.73 -12.63
N ASP A 135 12.49 -0.70 -12.85
CA ASP A 135 13.82 -0.84 -13.44
C ASP A 135 14.96 -0.75 -12.40
N ARG A 136 16.20 -0.83 -12.88
CA ARG A 136 17.38 -0.75 -11.99
C ARG A 136 17.50 0.62 -11.31
N ALA A 137 17.14 1.71 -12.00
CA ALA A 137 17.20 3.06 -11.44
C ALA A 137 16.17 3.21 -10.31
N ASP A 138 14.98 2.63 -10.47
CA ASP A 138 13.95 2.58 -9.43
C ASP A 138 14.43 1.83 -8.18
N ILE A 139 15.13 0.70 -8.35
CA ILE A 139 15.68 -0.08 -7.22
C ILE A 139 16.76 0.72 -6.47
N VAL A 140 17.65 1.38 -7.21
CA VAL A 140 18.67 2.26 -6.60
C VAL A 140 18.00 3.40 -5.85
N ALA A 141 16.96 4.01 -6.42
CA ALA A 141 16.18 5.05 -5.76
C ALA A 141 15.49 4.52 -4.49
N ALA A 142 14.87 3.34 -4.55
CA ALA A 142 14.21 2.71 -3.40
C ALA A 142 15.18 2.42 -2.24
N ARG A 143 16.45 2.11 -2.55
CA ARG A 143 17.51 1.93 -1.56
C ARG A 143 18.01 3.25 -0.95
N THR A 144 18.03 4.33 -1.73
CA THR A 144 18.73 5.58 -1.37
C THR A 144 17.83 6.73 -0.93
N ALA A 145 16.54 6.79 -1.32
CA ALA A 145 15.68 7.92 -1.00
C ALA A 145 14.15 7.66 -1.05
N GLY A 146 13.41 8.37 -0.19
CA GLY A 146 12.05 8.83 -0.49
C GLY A 146 12.02 9.67 -1.79
N PRO A 147 10.86 9.92 -2.42
CA PRO A 147 10.77 10.04 -3.88
C PRO A 147 11.48 11.24 -4.47
N ARG A 148 11.90 11.07 -5.73
CA ARG A 148 11.59 12.06 -6.77
C ARG A 148 10.29 11.63 -7.44
N VAL A 149 9.35 12.57 -7.57
CA VAL A 149 8.09 12.34 -8.27
C VAL A 149 8.36 12.56 -9.76
N THR A 150 8.09 11.56 -10.59
CA THR A 150 8.05 11.70 -12.06
C THR A 150 6.79 11.01 -12.58
N GLY A 151 5.80 11.80 -12.98
CA GLY A 151 4.58 11.37 -13.66
C GLY A 151 3.58 12.53 -13.77
N PRO A 152 2.98 12.79 -14.95
CA PRO A 152 2.23 14.03 -15.20
C PRO A 152 0.84 13.98 -14.58
N LEU A 153 0.32 15.19 -14.32
CA LEU A 153 -1.01 15.49 -13.77
C LEU A 153 -2.16 15.00 -14.65
#